data_AF-A0A2D9JCI0-F1
#
_entry.id   AF-A0A2D9JCI0-F1
#
_cell.length_a   1.000
_cell.length_b   1.000
_cell.length_c   1.000
_cell.angle_alpha   90.00
_cell.angle_beta   90.00
_cell.angle_gamma   90.00
#
_symmetry.space_group_name_H-M   'P 1'
#
loop_
_entity.id
_entity.type
_entity.pdbx_description
1 polymer ?
#
loop_
_entity_poly.entity_id
_entity_poly.type
_entity_poly.pdbx_seq_one_letter_code
_entity_poly.pdbx_strand_id
1 'polypeptide(L)'
;MVTNWENIKGIAQKDLEALSRAQSSYGDSWRRRGGVGAFMMLARKFDRIEHQSEKHSWNVFEAGEVYKGEAGLLDDIRDLRRYLLLVEDYILTNTIEIEDELSDTEEED
;
A
#
# COMPACT_ATOMS: atom_id res chain seq x y z
N MET A 1 9.73 22.59 -17.52
CA MET A 1 8.79 22.39 -16.40
C MET A 1 8.73 20.91 -16.16
N VAL A 2 9.02 20.46 -14.94
CA VAL A 2 8.76 19.08 -14.55
C VAL A 2 7.25 18.92 -14.49
N THR A 3 6.69 17.98 -15.26
CA THR A 3 5.23 17.79 -15.29
C THR A 3 4.77 17.15 -13.97
N ASN A 4 3.51 17.37 -13.57
CA ASN A 4 2.95 16.75 -12.37
C ASN A 4 3.16 15.22 -12.36
N TRP A 5 3.14 14.60 -13.54
CA TRP A 5 3.34 13.17 -13.74
C TRP A 5 4.76 12.69 -13.44
N GLU A 6 5.80 13.48 -13.74
CA GLU A 6 7.18 13.14 -13.39
C GLU A 6 7.39 13.11 -11.87
N ASN A 7 6.75 14.04 -11.15
CA ASN A 7 6.76 14.06 -9.68
C ASN A 7 6.04 12.83 -9.10
N ILE A 8 4.85 12.51 -9.63
CA ILE A 8 4.08 11.33 -9.20
C ILE A 8 4.86 10.04 -9.49
N LYS A 9 5.49 9.94 -10.65
CA LYS A 9 6.38 8.81 -11.00
C LYS A 9 7.52 8.67 -9.99
N GLY A 10 8.15 9.78 -9.60
CA GLY A 10 9.19 9.78 -8.58
C GLY A 10 8.69 9.32 -7.20
N ILE A 11 7.46 9.64 -6.83
CA ILE A 11 6.83 9.15 -5.60
C ILE A 11 6.62 7.64 -5.67
N ALA A 12 6.02 7.13 -6.74
CA ALA A 12 5.76 5.71 -6.93
C ALA A 12 7.07 4.89 -6.93
N GLN A 13 8.11 5.38 -7.60
CA GLN A 13 9.42 4.73 -7.63
C GLN A 13 10.02 4.58 -6.23
N LYS A 14 9.90 5.61 -5.37
CA LYS A 14 10.37 5.54 -3.98
C LYS A 14 9.62 4.52 -3.15
N ASP A 15 8.35 4.27 -3.45
CA ASP A 15 7.59 3.23 -2.76
C ASP A 15 8.05 1.84 -3.16
N LEU A 16 8.31 1.63 -4.45
CA LEU A 16 8.90 0.38 -4.95
C LEU A 16 10.26 0.10 -4.29
N GLU A 17 11.14 1.10 -4.22
CA GLU A 17 12.44 0.99 -3.55
C GLU A 17 12.31 0.71 -2.05
N ALA A 18 11.32 1.32 -1.38
CA ALA A 18 11.06 1.08 0.03
C ALA A 18 10.52 -0.35 0.27
N LEU A 19 9.60 -0.82 -0.57
CA LEU A 19 9.07 -2.18 -0.53
C LEU A 19 10.18 -3.21 -0.77
N SER A 20 11.02 -3.00 -1.78
CA SER A 20 12.17 -3.87 -2.09
C SER A 20 13.10 -4.02 -0.88
N ARG A 21 13.45 -2.90 -0.22
CA ARG A 21 14.27 -2.92 1.01
C ARG A 21 13.56 -3.58 2.20
N ALA A 22 12.25 -3.34 2.34
CA ALA A 22 11.46 -3.91 3.42
C ALA A 22 11.33 -5.43 3.26
N GLN A 23 11.22 -5.96 2.04
CA GLN A 23 11.16 -7.39 1.77
C GLN A 23 12.40 -8.11 2.32
N SER A 24 13.60 -7.55 2.13
CA SER A 24 14.84 -8.13 2.67
C SER A 24 14.91 -8.13 4.20
N SER A 25 14.15 -7.26 4.88
CA SER A 25 14.23 -7.09 6.34
C SER A 25 13.09 -7.78 7.09
N TYR A 26 11.87 -7.70 6.56
CA TYR A 26 10.64 -8.10 7.25
C TYR A 26 9.81 -9.15 6.49
N GLY A 27 10.17 -9.44 5.24
CA GLY A 27 9.44 -10.34 4.35
C GLY A 27 7.92 -10.09 4.38
N ASP A 28 7.16 -11.18 4.43
CA ASP A 28 5.71 -11.17 4.31
C ASP A 28 4.97 -10.87 5.63
N SER A 29 5.60 -10.10 6.52
CA SER A 29 5.03 -9.74 7.82
C SER A 29 3.64 -9.09 7.75
N TRP A 30 3.37 -8.36 6.67
CA TRP A 30 2.12 -7.65 6.39
C TRP A 30 0.91 -8.59 6.17
N ARG A 31 1.17 -9.83 5.71
CA ARG A 31 0.16 -10.88 5.48
C ARG A 31 0.32 -12.10 6.39
N ARG A 32 1.08 -11.99 7.49
CA ARG A 32 1.36 -13.12 8.40
C ARG A 32 0.09 -13.81 8.96
N ARG A 33 -1.03 -13.10 9.01
CA ARG A 33 -2.35 -13.63 9.42
C ARG A 33 -3.33 -13.76 8.23
N GLY A 34 -2.80 -14.01 7.03
CA GLY A 34 -3.57 -14.07 5.79
C GLY A 34 -4.21 -12.72 5.43
N GLY A 35 -5.25 -12.78 4.60
CA GLY A 35 -5.97 -11.60 4.10
C GLY A 35 -6.56 -10.71 5.19
N VAL A 36 -6.99 -11.28 6.31
CA VAL A 36 -7.48 -10.50 7.47
C VAL A 36 -6.38 -9.62 8.05
N GLY A 37 -5.16 -10.15 8.20
CA GLY A 37 -4.02 -9.38 8.66
C GLY A 37 -3.66 -8.23 7.73
N ALA A 38 -3.67 -8.51 6.41
CA ALA A 38 -3.41 -7.50 5.39
C ALA A 38 -4.47 -6.38 5.42
N PHE A 39 -5.75 -6.73 5.51
CA PHE A 39 -6.84 -5.76 5.64
C PHE A 39 -6.68 -4.88 6.90
N MET A 40 -6.35 -5.49 8.05
CA MET A 40 -6.15 -4.74 9.29
C MET A 40 -4.98 -3.77 9.21
N MET A 41 -3.93 -4.08 8.42
CA MET A 41 -2.84 -3.13 8.16
C MET A 41 -3.29 -1.92 7.33
N LEU A 42 -4.10 -2.14 6.29
CA LEU A 42 -4.73 -1.07 5.52
C LEU A 42 -5.61 -0.18 6.42
N ALA A 43 -6.54 -0.81 7.13
CA ALA A 43 -7.49 -0.11 8.01
C ALA A 43 -6.76 0.72 9.07
N ARG A 44 -5.73 0.16 9.72
CA ARG A 44 -4.93 0.87 10.71
C ARG A 44 -4.24 2.12 10.14
N LYS A 45 -3.78 2.06 8.89
CA LYS A 45 -3.12 3.21 8.26
C LYS A 45 -4.13 4.28 7.87
N PHE A 46 -5.28 3.86 7.35
CA PHE A 46 -6.37 4.78 7.06
C PHE A 46 -6.89 5.48 8.33
N ASP A 47 -7.13 4.75 9.41
CA ASP A 47 -7.54 5.28 10.73
C ASP A 47 -6.59 6.37 11.25
N ARG A 48 -5.28 6.21 11.06
CA ARG A 48 -4.30 7.25 11.44
C ARG A 48 -4.42 8.52 10.61
N ILE A 49 -4.62 8.38 9.30
CA ILE A 49 -4.82 9.51 8.38
C ILE A 49 -6.12 10.23 8.74
N GLU A 50 -7.18 9.45 9.00
CA GLU A 50 -8.49 9.93 9.43
C GLU A 50 -8.38 10.76 10.71
N HIS A 51 -7.80 10.18 11.77
CA HIS A 51 -7.65 10.83 13.07
C HIS A 51 -6.79 12.11 13.03
N GLN A 52 -5.76 12.15 12.18
CA GLN A 52 -4.96 13.35 11.97
C GLN A 52 -5.76 14.42 11.20
N SER A 53 -6.51 14.02 10.17
CA SER A 53 -7.30 14.94 9.35
C SER A 53 -8.49 15.53 10.12
N GLU A 54 -9.15 14.74 10.96
CA GLU A 54 -10.29 15.16 11.80
C GLU A 54 -9.93 16.39 12.66
N LYS A 55 -8.73 16.41 13.24
CA LYS A 55 -8.22 17.52 14.07
C LYS A 55 -8.03 18.83 13.29
N HIS A 56 -8.05 18.76 11.97
CA HIS A 56 -7.95 19.89 11.04
C HIS A 56 -9.22 20.03 10.19
N SER A 57 -10.39 19.72 10.77
CA SER A 57 -11.69 19.80 10.07
C SER A 57 -11.71 19.03 8.75
N TRP A 58 -11.07 17.86 8.75
CA TRP A 58 -10.93 16.98 7.58
C TRP A 58 -10.06 17.55 6.46
N ASN A 59 -9.35 18.66 6.69
CA ASN A 59 -8.37 19.19 5.76
C ASN A 59 -7.04 18.43 5.87
N VAL A 60 -6.89 17.40 5.03
CA VAL A 60 -5.70 16.55 4.97
C VAL A 60 -4.42 17.33 4.60
N PHE A 61 -4.54 18.44 3.86
CA PHE A 61 -3.37 19.25 3.49
C PHE A 61 -2.86 20.06 4.68
N GLU A 62 -3.76 20.68 5.46
CA GLU A 62 -3.39 21.33 6.71
C GLU A 62 -2.81 20.34 7.73
N ALA A 63 -3.45 19.17 7.87
CA ALA A 63 -2.90 18.09 8.69
C ALA A 63 -1.49 17.69 8.23
N GLY A 64 -1.23 17.66 6.93
CA GLY A 64 0.10 17.35 6.37
C GLY A 64 1.16 18.41 6.66
N GLU A 65 0.75 19.67 6.77
CA GLU A 65 1.65 20.76 7.18
C GLU A 65 1.99 20.72 8.67
N VAL A 66 1.13 20.12 9.49
CA VAL A 66 1.29 20.02 10.96
C VAL A 66 1.99 18.73 11.36
N TYR A 67 1.52 17.57 10.88
CA TYR A 67 2.05 16.25 11.23
C TYR A 67 3.23 15.86 10.35
N LYS A 68 4.37 16.51 10.61
CA LYS A 68 5.65 16.28 9.92
C LYS A 68 6.57 15.33 10.70
N GLY A 69 7.54 14.75 9.99
CA GLY A 69 8.56 13.86 10.58
C GLY A 69 8.14 12.39 10.59
N GLU A 70 8.89 11.59 11.34
CA GLU A 70 8.70 10.15 11.45
C GLU A 70 7.31 9.83 12.03
N ALA A 71 6.58 8.94 11.36
CA ALA A 71 5.18 8.61 11.69
C ALA A 71 4.21 9.80 11.58
N GLY A 72 4.58 10.83 10.80
CA GLY A 72 3.67 11.90 10.38
C GLY A 72 2.72 11.46 9.26
N LEU A 73 1.82 12.37 8.86
CA LEU A 73 0.74 12.08 7.90
C LEU A 73 1.27 11.50 6.59
N LEU A 74 2.37 12.06 6.09
CA LEU A 74 2.95 11.63 4.83
C LEU A 74 3.53 10.21 4.90
N ASP A 75 4.04 9.80 6.06
CA ASP A 75 4.51 8.43 6.26
C ASP A 75 3.34 7.45 6.33
N ASP A 76 2.24 7.79 7.01
CA ASP A 76 1.03 6.96 7.02
C ASP A 76 0.40 6.84 5.62
N ILE A 77 0.39 7.92 4.83
CA ILE A 77 -0.05 7.89 3.42
C ILE A 77 0.85 6.98 2.57
N ARG A 78 2.18 7.06 2.74
CA ARG A 78 3.13 6.21 2.02
C ARG A 78 2.95 4.75 2.38
N ASP A 79 2.82 4.44 3.66
CA ASP A 79 2.61 3.09 4.15
C ASP A 79 1.30 2.50 3.65
N LEU A 80 0.21 3.27 3.68
CA LEU A 80 -1.07 2.83 3.12
C LEU A 80 -0.93 2.48 1.64
N ARG A 81 -0.31 3.36 0.84
CA ARG A 81 -0.11 3.11 -0.60
C ARG A 81 0.74 1.86 -0.85
N ARG A 82 1.80 1.64 -0.07
CA ARG A 82 2.65 0.45 -0.17
C ARG A 82 1.90 -0.83 0.19
N TYR A 83 1.08 -0.80 1.24
CA TYR A 83 0.26 -1.96 1.58
C TYR A 83 -0.82 -2.25 0.54
N LEU A 84 -1.41 -1.21 -0.08
CA LEU A 84 -2.34 -1.40 -1.19
C LEU A 84 -1.66 -2.11 -2.37
N LEU A 85 -0.44 -1.68 -2.74
CA LEU A 85 0.34 -2.34 -3.80
C LEU A 85 0.62 -3.82 -3.47
N LEU A 86 1.04 -4.12 -2.24
CA LEU A 86 1.30 -5.50 -1.81
C LEU A 86 0.05 -6.38 -1.85
N VAL A 87 -1.10 -5.84 -1.41
CA VAL A 87 -2.38 -6.55 -1.43
C VAL A 87 -2.83 -6.80 -2.86
N GLU A 88 -2.75 -5.78 -3.73
CA GLU A 88 -3.09 -5.88 -5.15
C GLU A 88 -2.21 -6.90 -5.87
N ASP A 89 -0.89 -6.82 -5.72
CA ASP A 89 0.07 -7.76 -6.30
C ASP A 89 -0.22 -9.21 -5.88
N TYR A 90 -0.51 -9.42 -4.60
CA TYR A 90 -0.88 -10.74 -4.09
C TYR A 90 -2.18 -11.25 -4.71
N ILE A 91 -3.24 -10.43 -4.77
CA ILE A 91 -4.52 -10.82 -5.35
C ILE A 91 -4.35 -11.13 -6.85
N LEU A 92 -3.67 -10.28 -7.60
CA LEU A 92 -3.46 -10.47 -9.04
C LEU A 92 -2.67 -11.74 -9.32
N THR A 93 -1.56 -11.95 -8.61
CA THR A 93 -0.73 -13.15 -8.81
C THR A 93 -1.50 -14.41 -8.47
N ASN A 94 -2.26 -14.43 -7.37
CA ASN A 94 -3.01 -15.63 -6.95
C ASN A 94 -4.31 -15.82 -7.77
N THR A 95 -4.85 -14.77 -8.38
CA THR A 95 -6.04 -14.88 -9.24
C THR A 95 -5.65 -15.41 -10.62
N ILE A 96 -4.54 -14.92 -11.18
CA ILE A 96 -3.99 -15.41 -12.45
C ILE A 96 -3.58 -16.88 -12.33
N GLU A 97 -2.92 -17.27 -11.23
CA GLU A 97 -2.57 -18.68 -10.98
C GLU A 97 -3.81 -19.61 -10.94
N ILE A 98 -4.95 -19.14 -10.42
CA ILE A 98 -6.20 -19.91 -10.41
C ILE A 98 -6.82 -20.01 -11.81
N GLU A 99 -6.77 -18.94 -12.61
CA GLU A 99 -7.29 -18.96 -13.99
C GLU A 99 -6.49 -19.92 -14.88
N ASP A 100 -5.16 -19.94 -14.73
CA ASP A 100 -4.29 -20.86 -15.48
C ASP A 100 -4.56 -22.33 -15.08
N GLU A 101 -4.65 -22.66 -13.78
CA GLU A 101 -4.95 -24.03 -13.30
C GLU A 101 -6.35 -24.53 -13.74
N LEU A 102 -7.35 -23.65 -13.79
CA LEU A 102 -8.69 -23.99 -14.26
C LEU A 102 -8.72 -24.18 -15.79
N SER A 103 -7.90 -23.43 -16.54
CA SER A 103 -7.80 -23.59 -17.99
C SER A 103 -7.13 -24.91 -18.40
N ASP A 104 -6.09 -25.32 -17.68
CA ASP A 104 -5.37 -26.58 -17.93
C ASP A 104 -6.24 -27.82 -17.60
N THR A 105 -7.20 -27.68 -16.68
CA THR A 105 -8.12 -28.77 -16.32
C THR A 105 -9.34 -28.88 -17.26
N GLU A 106 -9.72 -27.81 -17.95
CA GLU A 106 -10.80 -27.82 -18.96
C GLU A 106 -10.32 -28.33 -20.34
N GLU A 107 -9.02 -28.36 -20.62
CA GLU A 107 -8.45 -28.91 -21.88
C GLU A 107 -8.17 -30.43 -21.83
N GLU A 108 -8.26 -31.07 -20.65
CA GLU A 108 -8.01 -32.51 -20.48
C GLU A 108 -9.27 -33.43 -20.50
N ASP A 109 -10.48 -32.87 -20.64
CA ASP A 109 -11.77 -33.60 -20.74
C ASP A 109 -12.40 -33.57 -22.16
#